data_AF-A0A2S6SX29-F1
#
_entry.id   AF-A0A2S6SX29-F1
#
_cell.length_a   1.000
_cell.length_b   1.000
_cell.length_c   1.000
_cell.angle_alpha   90.00
_cell.angle_beta   90.00
_cell.angle_gamma   90.00
#
_symmetry.space_group_name_H-M   'P 1'
#
loop_
_entity.id
_entity.type
_entity.pdbx_description
1 polymer ?
#
loop_
_entity_poly.entity_id
_entity_poly.type
_entity_poly.pdbx_seq_one_letter_code
_entity_poly.pdbx_strand_id
1 'polypeptide(L)'
;WQDNHSLFYLGMQDQFHTFNMFDAQAWYVRDLIVNKASLPTDAEISEDISQWMAKEEKLEDPLQMIDFQTEYTKDLCSMVDYPEIDMELIRKHFHDWEHHKEDDILQYRNKSFSSAVTGTVAPLHHTNWLDAMDDSMETFMNTKS
;
A
#
# COMPACT_ATOMS: atom_id res chain seq x y z
N TRP A 1 16.99 -17.48 6.92
CA TRP A 1 16.51 -16.20 7.44
C TRP A 1 15.53 -16.41 8.57
N GLN A 2 14.66 -17.43 8.47
CA GLN A 2 13.68 -17.81 9.51
C GLN A 2 14.31 -18.13 10.87
N ASP A 3 15.55 -18.64 10.90
CA ASP A 3 16.20 -19.07 12.16
C ASP A 3 16.68 -17.93 13.08
N ASN A 4 16.56 -16.66 12.66
CA ASN A 4 16.99 -15.52 13.47
C ASN A 4 15.86 -14.52 13.71
N HIS A 5 15.15 -14.71 14.82
CA HIS A 5 14.05 -13.87 15.30
C HIS A 5 14.44 -12.46 15.76
N SER A 6 15.72 -12.11 15.73
CA SER A 6 16.22 -10.75 16.01
C SER A 6 16.51 -9.93 14.74
N LEU A 7 16.29 -10.50 13.55
CA LEU A 7 16.46 -9.82 12.27
C LEU A 7 15.10 -9.67 11.58
N PHE A 8 14.70 -8.42 11.34
CA PHE A 8 13.44 -8.08 10.67
C PHE A 8 13.71 -7.42 9.32
N TYR A 9 12.81 -7.65 8.38
CA TYR A 9 12.85 -7.07 7.03
C TYR A 9 11.59 -6.26 6.79
N LEU A 10 11.74 -5.05 6.27
CA LEU A 10 10.63 -4.16 5.91
C LEU A 10 10.65 -3.93 4.40
N GLY A 11 9.46 -3.92 3.77
CA GLY A 11 9.28 -3.59 2.36
C GLY A 11 9.98 -4.53 1.37
N MET A 12 10.16 -5.81 1.71
CA MET A 12 10.79 -6.79 0.81
C MET A 12 9.82 -7.42 -0.19
N GLN A 13 8.51 -7.22 0.00
CA GLN A 13 7.48 -7.59 -0.96
C GLN A 13 7.53 -6.66 -2.18
N ASP A 14 7.07 -7.14 -3.34
CA ASP A 14 6.72 -6.28 -4.48
C ASP A 14 5.56 -5.34 -4.12
N GLN A 15 5.36 -4.23 -4.85
CA GLN A 15 4.71 -3.04 -4.28
C GLN A 15 3.58 -2.46 -5.14
N PHE A 16 2.33 -2.62 -4.66
CA PHE A 16 1.21 -1.72 -4.93
C PHE A 16 1.07 -0.70 -3.78
N HIS A 17 0.78 -1.20 -2.57
CA HIS A 17 0.94 -0.47 -1.33
C HIS A 17 2.42 -0.23 -1.03
N THR A 18 2.73 0.95 -0.52
CA THR A 18 4.10 1.35 -0.16
C THR A 18 4.13 1.90 1.25
N PHE A 19 3.99 3.22 1.44
CA PHE A 19 4.25 3.87 2.72
C PHE A 19 3.39 3.35 3.87
N ASN A 20 2.08 3.19 3.69
CA ASN A 20 1.21 2.67 4.75
C ASN A 20 1.47 1.20 5.08
N MET A 21 1.90 0.39 4.11
CA MET A 21 2.34 -0.99 4.34
C MET A 21 3.65 -1.02 5.12
N PHE A 22 4.62 -0.16 4.77
CA PHE A 22 5.87 -0.06 5.50
C PHE A 22 5.64 0.43 6.94
N ASP A 23 4.73 1.38 7.12
CA ASP A 23 4.33 1.84 8.45
C ASP A 23 3.67 0.69 9.24
N ALA A 24 2.70 -0.03 8.66
CA ALA A 24 2.08 -1.18 9.33
C ALA A 24 3.12 -2.24 9.74
N GLN A 25 4.05 -2.57 8.85
CA GLN A 25 5.17 -3.49 9.14
C GLN A 25 6.07 -2.94 10.27
N ALA A 26 6.42 -1.65 10.22
CA ALA A 26 7.27 -1.01 11.23
C ALA A 26 6.59 -0.95 12.61
N TRP A 27 5.28 -0.68 12.67
CA TRP A 27 4.51 -0.72 13.92
C TRP A 27 4.48 -2.11 14.52
N TYR A 28 4.25 -3.13 13.70
CA TYR A 28 4.23 -4.52 14.16
C TYR A 28 5.58 -4.94 14.74
N VAL A 29 6.67 -4.68 14.01
CA VAL A 29 8.04 -4.96 14.45
C VAL A 29 8.42 -4.16 15.71
N ARG A 30 7.99 -2.89 15.79
CA ARG A 30 8.17 -2.06 16.99
C ARG A 30 7.54 -2.75 18.21
N ASP A 31 6.29 -3.22 18.10
CA ASP A 31 5.56 -3.80 19.22
C ASP A 31 6.17 -5.12 19.70
N LEU A 32 6.78 -5.89 18.81
CA LEU A 32 7.62 -7.04 19.17
C LEU A 32 8.88 -6.60 19.94
N ILE A 33 9.62 -5.61 19.44
CA ILE A 33 10.86 -5.12 20.07
C ILE A 33 10.61 -4.54 21.47
N VAL A 34 9.51 -3.79 21.65
CA VAL A 34 9.16 -3.18 22.95
C VAL A 34 8.38 -4.13 23.87
N ASN A 35 8.24 -5.40 23.49
CA ASN A 35 7.51 -6.44 24.24
C ASN A 35 6.04 -6.08 24.52
N LYS A 36 5.40 -5.32 23.63
CA LYS A 36 3.94 -5.12 23.62
C LYS A 36 3.21 -6.32 23.00
N ALA A 37 3.86 -6.97 22.04
CA ALA A 37 3.45 -8.22 21.44
C ALA A 37 4.56 -9.26 21.60
N SER A 38 4.21 -10.54 21.46
CA SER A 38 5.16 -11.66 21.48
C SER A 38 5.26 -12.30 20.11
N LEU A 39 6.45 -12.75 19.73
CA LEU A 39 6.63 -13.55 18.53
C LEU A 39 5.88 -14.89 18.67
N PRO A 40 5.20 -15.36 17.61
CA PRO A 40 4.68 -16.72 17.55
C PRO A 40 5.80 -17.76 17.57
N THR A 41 5.42 -19.03 17.72
CA THR A 41 6.36 -20.16 17.60
C THR A 41 6.78 -20.38 16.14
N ASP A 42 7.93 -21.03 15.93
CA ASP A 42 8.45 -21.35 14.60
C ASP A 42 7.45 -22.14 13.73
N ALA A 43 6.65 -23.00 14.37
CA ALA A 43 5.59 -23.76 13.72
C ALA A 43 4.44 -22.86 13.24
N GLU A 44 4.00 -21.91 14.07
CA GLU A 44 2.97 -20.93 13.71
C GLU A 44 3.46 -19.99 12.59
N ILE A 45 4.72 -19.54 12.65
CA ILE A 45 5.34 -18.71 11.60
C ILE A 45 5.40 -19.48 10.28
N SER A 46 5.82 -20.75 10.31
CA SER A 46 5.93 -21.57 9.10
C SER A 46 4.57 -21.84 8.45
N GLU A 47 3.54 -22.08 9.28
CA GLU A 47 2.17 -22.26 8.82
C GLU A 47 1.61 -20.98 8.21
N ASP A 48 1.78 -19.82 8.86
CA ASP A 48 1.32 -18.53 8.35
C ASP A 48 1.97 -18.18 7.00
N ILE A 49 3.30 -18.35 6.88
CA ILE A 49 4.01 -18.18 5.61
C ILE A 49 3.44 -19.10 4.52
N SER A 50 3.21 -20.38 4.84
CA SER A 50 2.68 -21.35 3.88
C SER A 50 1.28 -20.97 3.40
N GLN A 51 0.43 -20.46 4.30
CA GLN A 51 -0.91 -20.00 3.96
C GLN A 51 -0.89 -18.79 3.03
N TRP A 52 -0.03 -17.79 3.31
CA TRP A 52 0.10 -16.61 2.45
C TRP A 52 0.70 -16.95 1.09
N MET A 53 1.73 -17.81 1.04
CA MET A 53 2.30 -18.30 -0.23
C MET A 53 1.24 -19.03 -1.07
N ALA A 54 0.47 -19.94 -0.48
CA ALA A 54 -0.56 -20.68 -1.20
C ALA A 54 -1.74 -19.81 -1.69
N LYS A 55 -1.95 -18.64 -1.08
CA LYS A 55 -2.89 -17.62 -1.58
C LYS A 55 -2.27 -16.85 -2.75
N GLU A 56 -1.01 -16.43 -2.63
CA GLU A 56 -0.28 -15.69 -3.66
C GLU A 56 -0.11 -16.48 -4.96
N GLU A 57 0.21 -17.78 -4.87
CA GLU A 57 0.39 -18.67 -6.03
C GLU A 57 -0.87 -18.82 -6.89
N LYS A 58 -2.05 -18.48 -6.37
CA LYS A 58 -3.34 -18.58 -7.07
C LYS A 58 -3.76 -17.28 -7.76
N LEU A 59 -3.00 -16.20 -7.59
CA LEU A 59 -3.34 -14.90 -8.17
C LEU A 59 -3.05 -14.89 -9.66
N GLU A 60 -4.02 -14.47 -10.46
CA GLU A 60 -3.94 -14.53 -11.93
C GLU A 60 -3.84 -13.14 -12.58
N ASP A 61 -4.29 -12.10 -11.89
CA ASP A 61 -4.42 -10.75 -12.45
C ASP A 61 -4.02 -9.64 -11.47
N PRO A 62 -3.75 -8.41 -11.95
CA PRO A 62 -3.34 -7.29 -11.10
C PRO A 62 -4.36 -6.91 -10.02
N LEU A 63 -5.67 -7.07 -10.27
CA LEU A 63 -6.70 -6.73 -9.28
C LEU A 63 -6.66 -7.71 -8.11
N GLN A 64 -6.45 -9.00 -8.38
CA GLN A 64 -6.23 -10.01 -7.35
C GLN A 64 -4.95 -9.75 -6.56
N MET A 65 -3.87 -9.30 -7.22
CA MET A 65 -2.62 -8.91 -6.54
C MET A 65 -2.78 -7.68 -5.64
N ILE A 66 -3.52 -6.67 -6.10
CA ILE A 66 -3.92 -5.51 -5.28
C ILE A 66 -4.72 -5.96 -4.06
N ASP A 67 -5.74 -6.81 -4.27
CA ASP A 67 -6.59 -7.31 -3.20
C ASP A 67 -5.79 -8.10 -2.16
N PHE A 68 -4.88 -8.96 -2.62
CA PHE A 68 -3.99 -9.73 -1.76
C PHE A 68 -3.12 -8.83 -0.87
N GLN A 69 -2.47 -7.82 -1.45
CA GLN A 69 -1.63 -6.91 -0.68
C GLN A 69 -2.42 -5.96 0.22
N THR A 70 -3.66 -5.63 -0.17
CA THR A 70 -4.61 -4.90 0.69
C THR A 70 -4.94 -5.73 1.92
N GLU A 71 -5.25 -7.03 1.76
CA GLU A 71 -5.52 -7.91 2.91
C GLU A 71 -4.31 -8.08 3.81
N TYR A 72 -3.10 -8.25 3.25
CA TYR A 72 -1.86 -8.29 4.03
C TYR A 72 -1.68 -7.03 4.89
N THR A 73 -1.90 -5.85 4.29
CA THR A 73 -1.74 -4.58 5.00
C THR A 73 -2.81 -4.41 6.09
N LYS A 74 -4.06 -4.79 5.80
CA LYS A 74 -5.16 -4.78 6.78
C LYS A 74 -4.89 -5.70 7.96
N ASP A 75 -4.38 -6.89 7.68
CA ASP A 75 -4.04 -7.88 8.70
C ASP A 75 -3.01 -7.30 9.68
N LEU A 76 -1.91 -6.74 9.17
CA LEU A 76 -0.92 -6.04 10.00
C LEU A 76 -1.51 -4.89 10.80
N CYS A 77 -2.28 -3.99 10.16
CA CYS A 77 -2.91 -2.86 10.85
C CYS A 77 -3.84 -3.32 11.98
N SER A 78 -4.50 -4.47 11.84
CA SER A 78 -5.41 -5.00 12.87
C SER A 78 -4.68 -5.49 14.14
N MET A 79 -3.38 -5.77 14.04
CA MET A 79 -2.55 -6.26 15.15
C MET A 79 -1.91 -5.14 15.97
N VAL A 80 -2.00 -3.89 15.52
CA VAL A 80 -1.30 -2.74 16.12
C VAL A 80 -2.24 -1.55 16.32
N ASP A 81 -1.79 -0.56 17.09
CA ASP A 81 -2.48 0.72 17.28
C ASP A 81 -2.31 1.68 16.09
N TYR A 82 -2.44 1.17 14.86
CA TYR A 82 -2.30 1.98 13.65
C TYR A 82 -3.51 2.93 13.48
N PRO A 83 -3.31 4.21 13.14
CA PRO A 83 -4.40 5.16 12.93
C PRO A 83 -5.38 4.69 11.86
N GLU A 84 -6.65 5.09 12.01
CA GLU A 84 -7.70 4.75 11.06
C GLU A 84 -7.38 5.26 9.65
N ILE A 85 -7.46 4.35 8.68
CA ILE A 85 -7.31 4.62 7.25
C ILE A 85 -8.24 3.68 6.49
N ASP A 86 -8.93 4.20 5.48
CA ASP A 86 -9.91 3.43 4.71
C ASP A 86 -9.20 2.55 3.65
N MET A 87 -8.82 1.34 4.05
CA MET A 87 -8.14 0.37 3.17
C MET A 87 -9.04 -0.10 2.01
N GLU A 88 -10.36 -0.10 2.18
CA GLU A 88 -11.29 -0.50 1.12
C GLU A 88 -11.41 0.60 0.05
N LEU A 89 -11.37 1.87 0.46
CA LEU A 89 -11.27 2.98 -0.47
C LEU A 89 -9.93 2.96 -1.22
N ILE A 90 -8.82 2.61 -0.55
CA ILE A 90 -7.52 2.44 -1.22
C ILE A 90 -7.58 1.33 -2.27
N ARG A 91 -8.14 0.17 -1.92
CA ARG A 91 -8.36 -0.96 -2.86
C ARG A 91 -9.12 -0.49 -4.10
N LYS A 92 -10.25 0.20 -3.87
CA LYS A 92 -11.06 0.75 -4.96
C LYS A 92 -10.25 1.71 -5.83
N HIS A 93 -9.47 2.61 -5.23
CA HIS A 93 -8.65 3.57 -5.98
C HIS A 93 -7.56 2.89 -6.81
N PHE A 94 -6.96 1.80 -6.33
CA PHE A 94 -6.03 1.01 -7.13
C PHE A 94 -6.72 0.32 -8.32
N HIS A 95 -7.91 -0.24 -8.11
CA HIS A 95 -8.70 -0.82 -9.21
C HIS A 95 -9.05 0.24 -10.26
N ASP A 96 -9.51 1.41 -9.83
CA ASP A 96 -9.80 2.55 -10.71
C ASP A 96 -8.53 3.04 -11.43
N TRP A 97 -7.38 3.07 -10.75
CA TRP A 97 -6.09 3.45 -11.32
C TRP A 97 -5.63 2.48 -12.41
N GLU A 98 -5.79 1.16 -12.22
CA GLU A 98 -5.51 0.18 -13.29
C GLU A 98 -6.42 0.40 -14.50
N HIS A 99 -7.74 0.57 -14.29
CA HIS A 99 -8.67 0.86 -15.38
C HIS A 99 -8.32 2.16 -16.11
N HIS A 100 -7.96 3.23 -15.39
CA HIS A 100 -7.55 4.49 -16.01
C HIS A 100 -6.30 4.35 -16.87
N LYS A 101 -5.36 3.46 -16.51
CA LYS A 101 -4.17 3.17 -17.30
C LYS A 101 -4.51 2.38 -18.56
N GLU A 102 -5.43 1.43 -18.48
CA GLU A 102 -5.93 0.69 -19.64
C GLU A 102 -6.70 1.59 -20.61
N ASP A 103 -7.54 2.48 -20.08
CA ASP A 103 -8.33 3.43 -20.86
C ASP A 103 -7.46 4.42 -21.64
N ASP A 104 -6.47 5.04 -20.97
CA ASP A 104 -5.54 5.97 -21.60
C ASP A 104 -4.21 6.04 -20.82
N ILE A 105 -3.22 5.30 -21.30
CA ILE A 105 -1.89 5.20 -20.69
C ILE A 105 -1.13 6.53 -20.64
N LEU A 106 -1.52 7.52 -21.46
CA LEU A 106 -0.89 8.85 -21.46
C LEU A 106 -1.62 9.85 -20.56
N GLN A 107 -2.90 9.62 -20.24
CA GLN A 107 -3.74 10.59 -19.53
C GLN A 107 -4.17 10.14 -18.13
N TYR A 108 -3.86 8.90 -17.70
CA TYR A 108 -4.28 8.39 -16.38
C TYR A 108 -3.85 9.28 -15.20
N ARG A 109 -2.76 10.05 -15.33
CA ARG A 109 -2.28 10.99 -14.30
C ARG A 109 -3.12 12.26 -14.16
N ASN A 110 -4.04 12.53 -15.09
CA ASN A 110 -4.97 13.67 -15.01
C ASN A 110 -6.25 13.35 -14.23
N LYS A 111 -6.33 12.17 -13.62
CA LYS A 111 -7.47 11.71 -12.82
C LYS A 111 -7.33 12.22 -11.38
N SER A 112 -8.43 12.24 -10.65
CA SER A 112 -8.48 12.66 -9.24
C SER A 112 -9.12 11.56 -8.40
N PHE A 113 -8.62 11.43 -7.17
CA PHE A 113 -9.05 10.46 -6.18
C PHE A 113 -9.27 11.16 -4.82
N SER A 114 -10.07 10.55 -3.94
CA SER A 114 -10.28 11.01 -2.57
C SER A 114 -9.24 10.46 -1.61
N SER A 115 -8.90 11.22 -0.57
CA SER A 115 -8.03 10.75 0.51
C SER A 115 -8.74 9.68 1.35
N ALA A 116 -8.07 8.55 1.59
CA ALA A 116 -8.51 7.52 2.53
C ALA A 116 -8.35 7.90 4.02
N VAL A 117 -7.78 9.07 4.30
CA VAL A 117 -7.60 9.60 5.66
C VAL A 117 -8.57 10.75 5.93
N THR A 118 -8.75 11.67 4.97
CA THR A 118 -9.55 12.89 5.18
C THR A 118 -10.85 12.92 4.39
N GLY A 119 -11.07 11.98 3.48
CA GLY A 119 -12.19 11.97 2.54
C GLY A 119 -12.17 13.10 1.50
N THR A 120 -11.20 14.02 1.57
CA THR A 120 -11.14 15.17 0.65
C THR A 120 -10.72 14.69 -0.75
N VAL A 121 -11.44 15.16 -1.77
CA VAL A 121 -11.12 14.87 -3.18
C VAL A 121 -9.97 15.76 -3.64
N ALA A 122 -8.95 15.17 -4.27
CA ALA A 122 -7.84 15.94 -4.82
C ALA A 122 -8.33 16.91 -5.91
N PRO A 123 -7.82 18.16 -5.96
CA PRO A 123 -8.10 19.03 -7.10
C PRO A 123 -7.45 18.47 -8.37
N LEU A 124 -8.02 18.80 -9.53
CA LEU A 124 -7.33 18.57 -10.79
C LEU A 124 -6.11 19.48 -10.87
N HIS A 125 -4.99 18.93 -11.37
CA HIS A 125 -3.78 19.71 -11.60
C HIS A 125 -4.02 20.80 -12.65
N HIS A 126 -3.31 21.91 -12.54
CA HIS A 126 -3.50 23.06 -13.43
C HIS A 126 -3.02 22.79 -14.87
N THR A 127 -2.15 21.80 -15.08
CA THR A 127 -1.61 21.44 -16.40
C THR A 127 -1.75 19.93 -16.62
N ASN A 128 -2.20 19.50 -17.80
CA ASN A 128 -2.25 18.07 -18.13
C ASN A 128 -0.84 17.47 -18.12
N TRP A 129 -0.72 16.20 -17.73
CA TRP A 129 0.56 15.53 -17.55
C TRP A 129 1.47 15.59 -18.79
N LEU A 130 0.92 15.39 -19.99
CA LEU A 130 1.69 15.46 -21.24
C LEU A 130 2.27 16.85 -21.53
N ASP A 131 1.66 17.92 -21.00
CA ASP A 131 2.09 19.30 -21.21
C ASP A 131 2.96 19.81 -20.04
N ALA A 132 3.03 19.07 -18.94
CA ALA A 132 3.75 19.44 -17.71
C ALA A 132 5.22 19.00 -17.78
N MET A 133 6.03 19.73 -18.56
CA MET A 133 7.45 19.40 -18.81
C MET A 133 8.42 19.84 -17.71
N ASP A 134 7.98 20.67 -16.77
CA ASP A 134 8.76 21.10 -15.60
C ASP A 134 8.32 20.28 -14.38
N ASP A 135 9.25 19.47 -13.85
CA ASP A 135 9.03 18.54 -12.73
C ASP A 135 9.39 19.15 -11.37
N SER A 136 9.66 20.46 -11.31
CA SER A 136 9.95 21.14 -10.06
C SER A 136 8.72 21.25 -9.16
N MET A 137 8.96 21.13 -7.85
CA MET A 137 7.92 21.35 -6.83
C MET A 137 7.34 22.77 -6.91
N GLU A 138 8.16 23.77 -7.26
CA GLU A 138 7.72 25.16 -7.41
C GLU A 138 6.64 25.29 -8.48
N THR A 139 6.84 24.70 -9.66
CA THR A 139 5.85 24.70 -10.74
C THR A 139 4.61 23.90 -10.36
N PHE A 140 4.76 22.71 -9.76
CA PHE A 140 3.65 21.84 -9.38
C PHE A 140 2.71 22.47 -8.32
N MET A 141 3.26 23.25 -7.40
CA MET A 141 2.51 23.86 -6.30
C MET A 141 1.83 25.19 -6.67
N ASN A 142 2.07 25.71 -7.88
CA ASN A 142 1.42 26.93 -8.32
C ASN A 142 -0.08 26.70 -8.55
N THR A 143 -0.89 27.69 -8.20
CA THR A 143 -2.32 27.66 -8.55
C THR A 143 -2.52 28.42 -9.85
N LYS A 144 -3.30 27.88 -10.79
CA LYS A 144 -3.81 28.66 -11.92
C LYS A 144 -4.60 29.84 -11.34
N SER A 145 -4.12 31.06 -11.60
CA SER A 145 -4.83 32.31 -11.33
C SER A 145 -6.10 32.44 -12.16
#